data_AF-K0CJ36-F1
#
_entry.id   AF-K0CJ36-F1
#
_cell.length_a   1.000
_cell.length_b   1.000
_cell.length_c   1.000
_cell.angle_alpha   90.00
_cell.angle_beta   90.00
_cell.angle_gamma   90.00
#
_symmetry.space_group_name_H-M   'P 1'
#
loop_
_entity.id
_entity.type
_entity.pdbx_description
1 polymer ?
#
loop_
_entity_poly.entity_id
_entity_poly.type
_entity_poly.pdbx_seq_one_letter_code
_entity_poly.pdbx_strand_id
1 'polypeptide(L)'
;MSDSRPVELEFSSKYDLQHAEHYLNKHQDGWSRRLSNWRDQQLARRALKWAGEPRVVLDLPCGAGRFWATLAEHPSREILAADYSADMLDVARRY
;
A
#
# COMPACT_ATOMS: atom_id res chain seq x y z
N MET A 1 37.10 -0.97 -17.09
CA MET A 1 36.76 -1.49 -15.75
C MET A 1 36.66 -0.29 -14.84
N SER A 2 35.45 0.18 -14.55
CA SER A 2 35.22 1.40 -13.78
C SER A 2 35.09 1.06 -12.30
N ASP A 3 35.86 1.78 -11.49
CA ASP A 3 36.01 1.68 -10.04
C ASP A 3 34.68 2.01 -9.34
N SER A 4 33.99 0.99 -8.84
CA SER A 4 32.72 1.11 -8.10
C SER A 4 33.00 1.29 -6.60
N ARG A 5 33.26 2.53 -6.19
CA ARG A 5 33.20 2.92 -4.77
C ARG A 5 31.78 3.35 -4.42
N PRO A 6 31.17 2.82 -3.34
CA PRO A 6 29.83 3.22 -2.93
C PRO A 6 29.84 4.68 -2.49
N VAL A 7 28.87 5.46 -3.00
CA VAL A 7 28.66 6.86 -2.64
C VAL A 7 28.05 6.89 -1.24
N GLU A 8 28.84 7.35 -0.27
CA GLU A 8 28.41 7.49 1.12
C GLU A 8 27.70 8.84 1.29
N LEU A 9 26.39 8.81 1.59
CA LEU A 9 25.55 9.99 1.79
C LEU A 9 25.49 10.35 3.28
N GLU A 10 25.44 11.64 3.62
CA GLU A 10 25.38 12.20 4.99
C GLU A 10 24.22 11.71 5.88
N PHE A 11 23.31 10.90 5.36
CA PHE A 11 22.19 10.30 6.10
C PHE A 11 22.57 8.98 6.80
N SER A 12 23.75 8.42 6.55
CA SER A 12 24.19 7.13 7.12
C SER A 12 24.56 7.19 8.60
N SER A 13 24.76 8.38 9.17
CA SER A 13 25.25 8.57 10.54
C SER A 13 24.17 8.86 11.59
N LYS A 14 22.88 8.73 11.25
CA LYS A 14 21.78 9.18 12.13
C LYS A 14 20.91 8.10 12.77
N TYR A 15 21.30 6.82 12.71
CA TYR A 15 20.57 5.72 13.35
C TYR A 15 21.42 5.05 14.42
N ASP A 16 21.61 5.80 15.50
CA ASP A 16 22.34 5.34 16.67
C ASP A 16 21.42 4.57 17.63
N LEU A 17 21.98 3.52 18.22
CA LEU A 17 21.34 2.39 18.91
C LEU A 17 20.47 2.74 20.14
N GLN A 18 20.24 4.02 20.44
CA GLN A 18 19.43 4.48 21.58
C GLN A 18 17.92 4.61 21.28
N HIS A 19 17.49 4.55 20.01
CA HIS A 19 16.05 4.48 19.66
C HIS A 19 15.43 3.09 19.88
N ALA A 20 16.24 2.09 20.22
CA ALA A 20 15.81 0.71 20.37
C ALA A 20 14.94 0.46 21.63
N GLU A 21 14.99 1.33 22.64
CA GLU A 21 14.18 1.18 23.86
C GLU A 21 12.82 1.90 23.80
N HIS A 22 12.69 2.99 23.04
CA HIS A 22 11.37 3.60 22.75
C HIS A 22 10.52 2.74 21.79
N TYR A 23 11.19 1.83 21.07
CA TYR A 23 10.56 0.83 20.24
C TYR A 23 9.71 -0.15 21.06
N LEU A 24 9.72 -0.16 22.41
CA LEU A 24 8.79 -0.96 23.23
C LEU A 24 7.31 -0.50 23.12
N ASN A 25 7.04 0.63 22.45
CA ASN A 25 5.72 0.92 21.85
C ASN A 25 5.39 0.03 20.61
N LYS A 26 6.21 -0.99 20.31
CA LYS A 26 6.13 -2.04 19.26
C LYS A 26 4.84 -2.87 19.25
N HIS A 27 3.84 -2.58 20.06
CA HIS A 27 2.64 -3.39 20.17
C HIS A 27 1.37 -2.69 19.66
N GLN A 28 1.52 -1.84 18.65
CA GLN A 28 0.38 -1.36 17.84
C GLN A 28 0.30 -1.94 16.42
N ASP A 29 1.12 -2.94 16.08
CA ASP A 29 1.17 -3.54 14.73
C ASP A 29 -0.12 -4.28 14.29
N GLY A 30 -1.08 -4.51 15.18
CA GLY A 30 -2.39 -5.06 14.81
C GLY A 30 -3.45 -4.01 14.52
N TRP A 31 -3.64 -3.06 15.44
CA TRP A 31 -4.85 -2.26 15.49
C TRP A 31 -4.75 -0.94 14.72
N SER A 32 -3.61 -0.24 14.81
CA SER A 32 -3.43 1.04 14.11
C SER A 32 -3.44 0.86 12.60
N ARG A 33 -2.73 -0.16 12.10
CA ARG A 33 -2.68 -0.52 10.67
C ARG A 33 -4.04 -1.01 10.15
N ARG A 34 -4.79 -1.78 10.95
CA ARG A 34 -6.18 -2.18 10.60
C ARG A 34 -7.11 -0.99 10.56
N LEU A 35 -7.03 -0.08 11.52
CA LEU A 35 -7.84 1.14 11.56
C LEU A 35 -7.50 2.08 10.39
N SER A 36 -6.21 2.24 10.10
CA SER A 36 -5.75 3.00 8.93
C SER A 36 -6.29 2.40 7.65
N ASN A 37 -6.17 1.08 7.47
CA ASN A 37 -6.73 0.41 6.30
C ASN A 37 -8.24 0.59 6.21
N TRP A 38 -8.97 0.39 7.31
CA TRP A 38 -10.43 0.62 7.33
C TRP A 38 -10.79 2.04 6.89
N ARG A 39 -10.09 3.05 7.40
CA ARG A 39 -10.31 4.45 7.00
C ARG A 39 -10.00 4.67 5.52
N ASP A 40 -8.92 4.09 5.00
CA ASP A 40 -8.58 4.16 3.57
C ASP A 40 -9.69 3.55 2.71
N GLN A 41 -10.27 2.41 3.09
CA GLN A 41 -11.41 1.80 2.39
C GLN A 41 -12.64 2.73 2.39
N GLN A 42 -12.95 3.37 3.53
CA GLN A 42 -14.06 4.33 3.61
C GLN A 42 -13.84 5.55 2.70
N LEU A 43 -12.61 6.04 2.60
CA LEU A 43 -12.26 7.14 1.69
C LEU A 43 -12.45 6.71 0.23
N ALA A 44 -12.01 5.51 -0.14
CA ALA A 44 -12.21 4.96 -1.48
C ALA A 44 -13.71 4.85 -1.83
N ARG A 45 -14.54 4.31 -0.92
CA ARG A 45 -16.01 4.27 -1.10
C ARG A 45 -16.60 5.66 -1.36
N ARG A 46 -16.17 6.65 -0.60
CA ARG A 46 -16.67 8.02 -0.76
C ARG A 46 -16.22 8.65 -2.06
N ALA A 47 -14.98 8.41 -2.48
CA ALA A 47 -14.46 8.86 -3.77
C ALA A 47 -15.24 8.24 -4.94
N LEU A 48 -15.57 6.95 -4.87
CA LEU A 48 -16.40 6.26 -5.87
C LEU A 48 -17.79 6.88 -5.96
N LYS A 49 -18.44 7.15 -4.83
CA LYS A 49 -19.74 7.85 -4.78
C LYS A 49 -19.68 9.24 -5.42
N TRP A 50 -18.64 10.01 -5.10
CA TRP A 50 -18.43 11.34 -5.68
C TRP A 50 -18.14 11.30 -7.18
N ALA A 51 -17.49 10.24 -7.64
CA ALA A 51 -17.26 9.97 -9.07
C ALA A 51 -18.51 9.42 -9.80
N GLY A 52 -19.65 9.29 -9.11
CA GLY A 52 -20.90 8.80 -9.70
C GLY A 52 -20.94 7.29 -9.89
N GLU A 53 -20.26 6.52 -9.04
CA GLU A 53 -20.18 5.05 -9.09
C GLU A 53 -19.72 4.54 -10.47
N PRO A 54 -18.49 4.87 -10.89
CA PRO A 54 -17.99 4.52 -12.22
C PRO A 54 -18.00 3.01 -12.45
N ARG A 55 -18.35 2.60 -13.67
CA ARG A 55 -18.34 1.19 -14.10
C ARG A 55 -16.95 0.65 -14.42
N VAL A 56 -15.96 1.52 -14.63
CA VAL A 56 -14.56 1.14 -14.90
C VAL A 56 -13.67 1.96 -13.99
N VAL A 57 -12.74 1.31 -13.29
CA VAL A 57 -11.77 1.96 -12.40
C VAL A 57 -10.37 1.44 -12.68
N LEU A 58 -9.37 2.31 -12.50
CA LEU A 58 -7.95 1.99 -12.64
C LEU A 58 -7.26 2.05 -11.27
N ASP A 59 -6.65 0.95 -10.85
CA ASP A 59 -5.92 0.81 -9.59
C ASP A 59 -4.41 0.67 -9.86
N LEU A 60 -3.64 1.71 -9.48
CA LEU A 60 -2.20 1.82 -9.75
C LEU A 60 -1.46 2.54 -8.60
N PRO A 61 -0.36 1.98 -8.07
CA PRO A 61 -0.04 0.56 -8.08
C PRO A 61 -1.07 -0.22 -7.24
N CYS A 62 -1.58 -1.34 -7.74
CA CYS A 62 -2.60 -2.12 -7.04
C CYS A 62 -2.06 -2.93 -5.84
N GLY A 63 -0.74 -3.15 -5.80
CA GLY A 63 -0.10 -4.02 -4.83
C GLY A 63 -0.74 -5.41 -4.81
N ALA A 64 -0.95 -5.94 -3.61
CA ALA A 64 -1.64 -7.22 -3.37
C ALA A 64 -3.18 -7.11 -3.41
N GLY A 65 -3.74 -6.15 -4.15
CA GLY A 65 -5.20 -6.00 -4.30
C GLY A 65 -5.91 -5.37 -3.09
N ARG A 66 -5.24 -4.48 -2.34
CA ARG A 66 -5.74 -3.92 -1.06
C ARG A 66 -7.15 -3.33 -1.16
N PHE A 67 -7.51 -2.72 -2.28
CA PHE A 67 -8.80 -2.05 -2.47
C PHE A 67 -9.81 -2.88 -3.25
N TRP A 68 -9.44 -4.05 -3.79
CA TRP A 68 -10.29 -4.79 -4.72
C TRP A 68 -11.63 -5.17 -4.11
N ALA A 69 -11.68 -5.53 -2.82
CA ALA A 69 -12.94 -5.79 -2.12
C ALA A 69 -13.88 -4.58 -2.14
N THR A 70 -13.36 -3.37 -1.95
CA THR A 70 -14.16 -2.12 -1.97
C THR A 70 -14.51 -1.70 -3.39
N LEU A 71 -13.58 -1.84 -4.33
CA LEU A 71 -13.84 -1.54 -5.74
C LEU A 71 -14.91 -2.51 -6.29
N ALA A 72 -14.87 -3.80 -5.93
CA ALA A 72 -15.80 -4.81 -6.40
C ALA A 72 -17.19 -4.78 -5.72
N GLU A 73 -17.44 -3.87 -4.77
CA GLU A 73 -18.77 -3.72 -4.14
C GLU A 73 -19.86 -3.39 -5.17
N HIS A 74 -19.48 -2.76 -6.29
CA HIS A 74 -20.36 -2.57 -7.43
C HIS A 74 -20.22 -3.77 -8.38
N PRO A 75 -21.23 -4.64 -8.51
CA PRO A 75 -21.08 -5.96 -9.14
C PRO A 75 -20.77 -5.90 -10.65
N SER A 76 -21.13 -4.80 -11.32
CA SER A 76 -20.83 -4.58 -12.74
C SER A 76 -19.59 -3.71 -12.97
N ARG A 77 -18.77 -3.47 -11.92
CA ARG A 77 -17.57 -2.66 -12.05
C ARG A 77 -16.39 -3.49 -12.54
N GLU A 78 -15.76 -3.02 -13.60
CA GLU A 78 -14.50 -3.54 -14.11
C GLU A 78 -13.34 -2.82 -13.41
N ILE A 79 -12.38 -3.61 -12.92
CA ILE A 79 -11.19 -3.12 -12.23
C ILE A 79 -9.98 -3.42 -13.11
N LEU A 80 -9.40 -2.36 -13.66
CA LEU A 80 -8.11 -2.42 -14.36
C LEU A 80 -7.02 -2.20 -13.31
N ALA A 81 -6.13 -3.16 -13.14
CA ALA A 81 -5.09 -3.11 -12.11
C ALA A 81 -3.71 -3.36 -12.71
N ALA A 82 -2.70 -2.64 -12.24
CA ALA A 82 -1.31 -2.96 -12.53
C ALA A 82 -0.38 -2.60 -11.37
N ASP A 83 0.77 -3.27 -11.34
CA ASP A 83 1.84 -3.04 -10.38
C ASP A 83 3.19 -3.23 -11.09
N TYR A 84 4.25 -2.60 -10.56
CA TYR A 84 5.61 -2.79 -11.06
C TYR A 84 6.20 -4.13 -10.63
N SER A 85 5.66 -4.75 -9.57
CA SER A 85 6.08 -6.05 -9.08
C SER A 85 5.15 -7.16 -9.58
N ALA A 86 5.71 -8.09 -10.36
CA ALA A 86 4.98 -9.30 -10.77
C ALA A 86 4.56 -10.13 -9.55
N ASP A 87 5.41 -10.22 -8.52
CA ASP A 87 5.09 -10.94 -7.28
C ASP A 87 3.86 -10.37 -6.57
N MET A 88 3.70 -9.04 -6.56
CA MET A 88 2.53 -8.39 -5.96
C MET A 88 1.24 -8.73 -6.73
N LEU A 89 1.31 -8.79 -8.07
CA LEU A 89 0.19 -9.23 -8.90
C LEU A 89 -0.14 -10.71 -8.68
N ASP A 90 0.87 -11.55 -8.50
CA ASP A 90 0.67 -12.98 -8.22
C ASP A 90 0.06 -13.22 -6.84
N VAL A 91 0.37 -12.39 -5.85
CA VAL A 91 -0.33 -12.40 -4.55
C VAL A 91 -1.76 -11.90 -4.71
N ALA A 92 -1.97 -10.80 -5.45
CA ALA A 92 -3.30 -10.23 -5.65
C ALA A 92 -4.26 -11.23 -6.33
N ARG A 93 -3.78 -12.01 -7.31
CA ARG A 93 -4.56 -13.04 -8.02
C ARG A 93 -5.01 -14.22 -7.16
N ARG A 94 -4.44 -14.40 -5.97
CA ARG A 94 -4.82 -15.50 -5.06
C ARG A 94 -6.07 -15.19 -4.23
N TYR A 95 -6.55 -13.95 -4.27
CA TYR A 95 -7.74 -13.45 -3.59
C TYR A 95 -8.84 -13.11 -4.59
#